data_AF-A0A498CTG4-F1
#
_entry.id   AF-A0A498CTG4-F1
#
_cell.length_a   1.000
_cell.length_b   1.000
_cell.length_c   1.000
_cell.angle_alpha   90.00
_cell.angle_beta   90.00
_cell.angle_gamma   90.00
#
_symmetry.space_group_name_H-M   'P 1'
#
loop_
_entity.id
_entity.type
_entity.pdbx_description
1 polymer ?
#
loop_
_entity_poly.entity_id
_entity_poly.type
_entity_poly.pdbx_seq_one_letter_code
_entity_poly.pdbx_strand_id
1 'polypeptide(L)' 'MENQNSSQPAGFIFVRHIRACGMCSIKARRYFLDQGWTNAQIKDFFDNGMPIEQFKALFGHDAMAQQVIEKAEKDG' A
#
# COMPACT_ATOMS: atom_id res chain seq x y z
N MET A 1 -3.49 24.88 16.33
CA MET A 1 -3.53 23.40 16.36
C MET A 1 -4.41 22.97 15.20
N GLU A 2 -3.80 22.75 14.04
CA GLU A 2 -4.52 22.26 12.87
C GLU A 2 -4.90 20.80 13.14
N ASN A 3 -6.20 20.55 13.23
CA ASN A 3 -6.78 19.23 13.31
C ASN A 3 -6.42 18.48 12.02
N GLN A 4 -5.40 17.64 12.08
CA GLN A 4 -5.09 16.64 11.06
C GLN A 4 -6.13 15.52 11.11
N ASN A 5 -7.39 15.86 10.84
CA ASN A 5 -8.39 14.89 10.41
C ASN A 5 -8.36 14.91 8.88
N SER A 6 -7.22 14.53 8.31
CA SER A 6 -7.15 14.24 6.89
C SER A 6 -7.96 12.97 6.68
N SER A 7 -9.23 13.11 6.29
CA SER A 7 -9.94 12.07 5.55
C SER A 7 -9.01 11.68 4.42
N GLN A 8 -8.34 10.54 4.56
CA GLN A 8 -7.44 10.09 3.53
C GLN A 8 -8.28 9.77 2.31
N PRO A 9 -7.80 10.11 1.10
CA PRO A 9 -8.58 9.91 -0.09
C PRO A 9 -8.93 8.43 -0.18
N ALA A 10 -10.22 8.12 -0.02
CA ALA A 10 -10.77 6.82 -0.38
C ALA A 10 -10.24 6.49 -1.79
N GLY A 11 -9.60 5.32 -1.94
CA GLY A 11 -8.96 4.96 -3.21
C GLY A 11 -7.43 4.90 -3.22
N PHE A 12 -6.72 5.10 -2.10
CA PHE A 12 -5.26 4.94 -2.03
C PHE A 12 -4.80 3.85 -1.04
N ILE A 13 -3.71 3.17 -1.40
CA ILE A 13 -2.98 2.22 -0.57
C ILE A 13 -1.70 2.89 -0.06
N PHE A 14 -1.53 2.90 1.25
CA PHE A 14 -0.33 3.36 1.92
C PHE A 14 0.38 2.21 2.62
N VAL A 15 1.66 2.39 2.95
CA VAL A 15 2.45 1.39 3.70
C VAL A 15 1.79 0.95 5.01
N ARG A 16 1.00 1.82 5.63
CA ARG A 16 0.26 1.50 6.85
C ARG A 16 -0.86 0.47 6.64
N HIS A 17 -1.45 0.38 5.44
CA HIS A 17 -2.39 -0.69 5.09
C HIS A 17 -1.66 -2.04 4.98
N ILE A 18 -0.48 -2.05 4.38
CA ILE A 18 0.39 -3.25 4.33
C ILE A 18 0.77 -3.72 5.73
N ARG A 19 1.13 -2.77 6.61
CA ARG A 19 1.44 -3.06 8.01
C ARG A 19 0.23 -3.58 8.78
N ALA A 20 -0.97 -3.08 8.50
CA ALA A 20 -2.20 -3.56 9.11
C ALA A 20 -2.52 -5.02 8.72
N CYS A 21 -2.04 -5.49 7.57
CA CYS A 21 -2.10 -6.90 7.15
C CYS A 21 -0.96 -7.77 7.72
N GLY A 22 -0.23 -7.28 8.73
CA GLY A 22 0.81 -8.06 9.43
C GLY A 22 2.18 -8.07 8.72
N MET A 23 2.35 -7.30 7.64
CA MET A 23 3.62 -7.24 6.91
C MET A 23 4.43 -6.01 7.32
N CYS A 24 5.59 -6.23 7.94
CA CYS A 24 6.51 -5.14 8.26
C CYS A 24 7.12 -4.53 6.99
N SER A 25 7.55 -3.26 7.05
CA SER A 25 8.10 -2.55 5.88
C SER A 25 9.30 -3.24 5.24
N ILE A 26 10.09 -4.00 6.00
CA ILE A 26 11.23 -4.77 5.47
C ILE A 26 10.73 -5.91 4.57
N LYS A 27 9.74 -6.68 5.04
CA LYS A 27 9.12 -7.76 4.25
C LYS A 27 8.37 -7.21 3.04
N ALA A 28 7.67 -6.09 3.20
CA ALA A 28 6.99 -5.42 2.10
C ALA A 28 7.98 -4.98 1.02
N ARG A 29 9.10 -4.34 1.41
CA ARG A 29 10.16 -3.97 0.46
C ARG A 29 10.71 -5.20 -0.26
N ARG A 30 10.96 -6.31 0.44
CA ARG A 30 11.43 -7.55 -0.17
C ARG A 30 10.44 -8.06 -1.22
N TYR A 31 9.15 -8.12 -0.86
CA TYR A 31 8.08 -8.51 -1.78
C TYR A 31 8.09 -7.65 -3.05
N PHE A 32 8.15 -6.32 -2.94
CA PHE A 32 8.17 -5.46 -4.12
C PHE A 32 9.44 -5.64 -4.98
N LEU A 33 10.61 -5.86 -4.35
CA LEU A 33 11.84 -6.17 -5.08
C LEU A 33 11.70 -7.49 -5.87
N ASP A 34 11.09 -8.51 -5.26
CA ASP A 34 10.85 -9.81 -5.90
C ASP A 34 9.85 -9.70 -7.08
N GLN A 35 8.96 -8.70 -7.03
CA GLN A 35 8.06 -8.31 -8.14
C GLN A 35 8.74 -7.43 -9.20
N GLY A 36 10.07 -7.24 -9.11
CA GLY A 36 10.86 -6.51 -10.10
C GLY A 36 10.86 -4.98 -9.93
N TRP A 37 10.33 -4.46 -8.83
CA TRP A 37 10.38 -3.02 -8.57
C TRP A 37 11.77 -2.56 -8.16
N THR A 38 12.10 -1.35 -8.56
CA THR A 38 13.31 -0.67 -8.10
C THR A 38 13.13 -0.07 -6.72
N ASN A 39 14.23 0.13 -6.00
CA ASN A 39 14.21 0.82 -4.71
C ASN A 39 13.59 2.23 -4.77
N ALA A 40 13.74 2.93 -5.89
CA ALA A 40 13.16 4.24 -6.09
C ALA A 40 11.62 4.17 -6.11
N GLN A 41 11.05 3.22 -6.86
CA GLN A 41 9.60 2.99 -6.91
C GLN A 41 9.02 2.56 -5.56
N ILE A 42 9.75 1.69 -4.83
CA ILE A 42 9.32 1.25 -3.50
C ILE A 42 9.33 2.41 -2.51
N LYS A 43 10.37 3.25 -2.56
CA LYS A 43 10.47 4.44 -1.71
C LYS A 43 9.33 5.42 -2.03
N ASP A 44 9.10 5.69 -3.31
CA ASP A 44 8.02 6.56 -3.76
C ASP A 44 6.65 6.06 -3.27
N PHE A 45 6.37 4.76 -3.41
CA PHE A 45 5.16 4.16 -2.85
C PHE A 45 5.07 4.27 -1.32
N PHE A 46 6.17 4.10 -0.58
CA PHE A 46 6.15 4.22 0.88
C PHE A 46 5.89 5.64 1.36
N ASP A 47 6.32 6.63 0.59
CA ASP A 47 6.17 8.05 0.94
C ASP A 47 4.81 8.61 0.46
N ASN A 48 4.40 8.27 -0.77
CA ASN A 48 3.24 8.88 -1.44
C ASN A 48 2.02 7.95 -1.54
N GLY A 49 2.19 6.65 -1.27
CA GLY A 49 1.15 5.65 -1.52
C GLY A 49 0.95 5.35 -3.01
N MET A 50 -0.10 4.59 -3.32
CA MET A 50 -0.47 4.21 -4.68
C MET A 50 -2.00 4.06 -4.78
N PRO A 51 -2.65 4.49 -5.88
CA PRO A 51 -4.07 4.24 -6.08
C PRO A 51 -4.44 2.74 -5.98
N ILE A 52 -5.59 2.43 -5.39
CA ILE A 52 -6.08 1.05 -5.22
C ILE A 52 -6.18 0.34 -6.57
N GLU A 53 -6.70 1.01 -7.60
CA GLU A 53 -6.83 0.40 -8.94
C GLU A 53 -5.47 0.04 -9.54
N GLN A 54 -4.48 0.91 -9.39
CA GLN A 54 -3.12 0.65 -9.86
C GLN A 54 -2.48 -0.51 -9.07
N PHE A 55 -2.65 -0.53 -7.74
CA PHE A 55 -2.13 -1.61 -6.91
C PHE A 55 -2.83 -2.95 -7.23
N LYS A 56 -4.13 -2.94 -7.51
CA LYS A 56 -4.92 -4.11 -7.93
C LYS A 56 -4.49 -4.61 -9.30
N ALA A 57 -4.20 -3.72 -10.26
CA ALA A 57 -3.69 -4.12 -11.57
C ALA A 57 -2.31 -4.79 -11.47
N LEU A 58 -1.43 -4.30 -10.57
CA LEU A 58 -0.06 -4.82 -10.42
C LEU A 58 0.00 -6.07 -9.54
N PHE A 59 -0.74 -6.10 -8.44
CA PHE A 59 -0.59 -7.10 -7.39
C PHE A 59 -1.89 -7.84 -7.05
N GLY A 60 -3.04 -7.49 -7.62
CA GLY A 60 -4.35 -8.04 -7.23
C GLY A 60 -4.52 -9.55 -7.48
N HIS A 61 -3.55 -10.20 -8.11
CA HIS A 61 -3.47 -11.65 -8.23
C HIS A 61 -2.90 -12.34 -6.97
N ASP A 62 -2.22 -11.60 -6.09
CA ASP A 62 -1.63 -12.10 -4.85
C ASP A 62 -2.63 -12.00 -3.68
N ALA A 63 -2.76 -13.09 -2.91
CA ALA A 63 -3.71 -13.17 -1.79
C ALA A 63 -3.41 -12.16 -0.67
N MET A 64 -2.14 -11.80 -0.45
CA MET A 64 -1.76 -10.75 0.50
C MET A 64 -2.14 -9.38 -0.03
N ALA A 65 -1.88 -9.12 -1.31
CA ALA A 65 -2.26 -7.85 -1.93
C ALA A 65 -3.78 -7.62 -1.91
N GLN A 66 -4.58 -8.67 -2.08
CA GLN A 66 -6.05 -8.61 -1.93
C GLN A 66 -6.46 -8.19 -0.51
N GLN A 67 -5.83 -8.73 0.53
CA GLN A 67 -6.10 -8.30 1.91
C GLN A 67 -5.76 -6.83 2.14
N VAL A 68 -4.67 -6.35 1.53
CA VAL A 68 -4.27 -4.93 1.61
C VAL A 68 -5.27 -4.04 0.90
N ILE A 69 -5.78 -4.46 -0.27
CA ILE A 69 -6.83 -3.76 -1.02
C ILE A 69 -8.11 -3.68 -0.18
N GLU A 70 -8.61 -4.81 0.32
CA GLU A 70 -9.81 -4.83 1.17
C GLU A 70 -9.66 -3.95 2.41
N LYS A 71 -8.45 -3.92 2.99
CA LYS A 71 -8.17 -3.09 4.16
C LYS A 71 -8.19 -1.60 3.82
N ALA A 72 -7.64 -1.22 2.67
CA ALA A 72 -7.66 0.15 2.17
C ALA A 72 -9.08 0.61 1.79
N GLU A 73 -9.90 -0.28 1.20
CA GLU A 73 -11.31 0.00 0.86
C GLU A 73 -12.18 0.19 2.11
N LYS A 74 -11.88 -0.49 3.23
CA LYS A 74 -12.59 -0.35 4.51
C LYS A 74 -12.16 0.86 5.35
N ASP A 75 -11.00 1.46 5.05
CA ASP A 75 -10.42 2.59 5.79
C ASP A 75 -10.83 3.95 5.21
N GLY A 76 -11.33 3.97 3.97
CA GLY A 76 -11.95 5.13 3.32
C GLY A 76 -13.44 5.21 3.58
#